data_AF-A0A6P0Y2A9-F1
#
_entry.id   AF-A0A6P0Y2A9-F1
#
_cell.length_a   1.000
_cell.length_b   1.000
_cell.length_c   1.000
_cell.angle_alpha   90.00
_cell.angle_beta   90.00
_cell.angle_gamma   90.00
#
_symmetry.space_group_name_H-M   'P 1'
#
loop_
_entity.id
_entity.type
_entity.pdbx_description
1 polymer ?
#
loop_
_entity_poly.entity_id
_entity_poly.type
_entity_poly.pdbx_seq_one_letter_code
_entity_poly.pdbx_strand_id
1 'polypeptide(L)'
;IGGAAGSIPPLVGWAAVTGELSWTPWLLFIIIFLWTPPHFWSLALMIRDDYAQVDVPMLPVVVGEELTVEQIWLYTWLVVPTTFLLVYPLGVSGLVYGVIAAVLAYILIRKTWQLKQSPTDKQLAKSLFKYSILYLMLLCMAMIVDTIPVIHQFDTALIANLVQLL
;
A
#
# COMPACT_ATOMS: atom_id res chain seq x y z
N ILE A 1 -2.86 -3.64 -17.28
CA ILE A 1 -4.33 -3.89 -17.35
C ILE A 1 -4.84 -4.71 -16.16
N GLY A 2 -4.07 -5.67 -15.60
CA GLY A 2 -4.49 -6.42 -14.40
C GLY A 2 -4.67 -5.62 -13.09
N GLY A 3 -3.92 -4.51 -12.90
CA GLY A 3 -4.00 -3.72 -11.66
C GLY A 3 -5.36 -3.05 -11.42
N ALA A 4 -6.05 -2.59 -12.46
CA ALA A 4 -7.39 -2.02 -12.32
C ALA A 4 -8.40 -3.08 -11.90
N ALA A 5 -8.38 -4.26 -12.54
CA ALA A 5 -9.28 -5.37 -12.20
C ALA A 5 -9.06 -5.86 -10.76
N GLY A 6 -7.80 -5.96 -10.31
CA GLY A 6 -7.46 -6.35 -8.93
C GLY A 6 -7.85 -5.32 -7.87
N SER A 7 -8.12 -4.07 -8.26
CA SER A 7 -8.45 -2.97 -7.34
C SER A 7 -9.96 -2.75 -7.18
N ILE A 8 -10.80 -3.42 -7.98
CA ILE A 8 -12.28 -3.36 -7.91
C ILE A 8 -12.89 -3.94 -6.62
N PRO A 9 -12.34 -4.98 -5.95
CA PRO A 9 -13.02 -5.63 -4.82
C PRO A 9 -13.50 -4.69 -3.69
N PRO A 10 -12.75 -3.67 -3.25
CA PRO A 10 -13.24 -2.70 -2.25
C PRO A 10 -14.47 -1.91 -2.72
N LEU A 11 -14.56 -1.53 -3.99
CA LEU A 11 -15.73 -0.82 -4.55
C LEU A 11 -16.97 -1.71 -4.48
N VAL A 12 -16.83 -2.97 -4.90
CA VAL A 12 -17.94 -3.94 -4.90
C VAL A 12 -18.37 -4.27 -3.48
N GLY A 13 -17.42 -4.53 -2.58
CA GLY A 13 -17.72 -4.82 -1.18
C GLY A 13 -18.45 -3.68 -0.49
N TRP A 14 -18.04 -2.43 -0.77
CA TRP A 14 -18.71 -1.25 -0.22
C TRP A 14 -20.11 -1.04 -0.80
N ALA A 15 -20.27 -1.12 -2.11
CA ALA A 15 -21.56 -0.95 -2.78
C ALA A 15 -22.57 -2.05 -2.37
N ALA A 16 -22.10 -3.28 -2.14
CA ALA A 16 -22.94 -4.39 -1.71
C ALA A 16 -23.58 -4.18 -0.32
N VAL A 17 -22.89 -3.47 0.58
CA VAL A 17 -23.37 -3.21 1.95
C VAL A 17 -24.15 -1.89 2.04
N THR A 18 -23.64 -0.84 1.39
CA THR A 18 -24.17 0.53 1.54
C THR A 18 -25.14 0.95 0.44
N GLY A 19 -25.11 0.30 -0.72
CA GLY A 19 -25.88 0.70 -1.90
C GLY A 19 -25.35 1.94 -2.63
N GLU A 20 -24.26 2.56 -2.15
CA GLU A 20 -23.69 3.79 -2.70
C GLU A 20 -22.18 3.70 -2.85
N LEU A 21 -21.56 4.61 -3.61
CA LEU A 21 -20.11 4.72 -3.75
C LEU A 21 -19.64 6.09 -3.25
N SER A 22 -19.29 6.16 -1.96
CA SER A 22 -18.67 7.34 -1.36
C SER A 22 -17.18 7.46 -1.75
N TRP A 23 -16.49 8.51 -1.31
CA TRP A 23 -15.07 8.70 -1.60
C TRP A 23 -14.15 7.62 -0.98
N THR A 24 -14.58 6.97 0.10
CA THR A 24 -13.81 5.95 0.83
C THR A 24 -13.43 4.74 -0.04
N PRO A 25 -14.37 4.01 -0.67
CA PRO A 25 -14.03 2.86 -1.49
C PRO A 25 -13.26 3.24 -2.77
N TRP A 26 -13.42 4.46 -3.28
CA TRP A 26 -12.60 4.99 -4.37
C TRP A 26 -11.15 5.21 -3.93
N LEU A 27 -10.93 5.71 -2.72
CA LEU A 27 -9.57 5.86 -2.21
C LEU A 27 -8.89 4.51 -2.00
N LEU A 28 -9.61 3.51 -1.47
CA LEU A 28 -9.11 2.13 -1.37
C LEU A 28 -8.76 1.54 -2.73
N PHE A 29 -9.60 1.76 -3.74
CA PHE A 29 -9.29 1.39 -5.12
C PHE A 29 -7.97 2.02 -5.57
N ILE A 30 -7.75 3.32 -5.35
CA ILE A 30 -6.51 4.02 -5.74
C ILE A 30 -5.30 3.46 -4.98
N ILE A 31 -5.43 3.19 -3.68
CA ILE A 31 -4.35 2.61 -2.87
C ILE A 31 -3.92 1.25 -3.44
N ILE A 32 -4.87 0.34 -3.68
CA ILE A 32 -4.57 -0.99 -4.22
C ILE A 32 -4.01 -0.88 -5.64
N PHE A 33 -4.55 0.04 -6.44
CA PHE A 33 -4.11 0.27 -7.81
C PHE A 33 -2.66 0.75 -7.86
N LEU A 34 -2.28 1.71 -7.02
CA LEU A 34 -0.92 2.24 -6.93
C LEU A 34 0.05 1.25 -6.26
N TRP A 35 -0.45 0.41 -5.35
CA TRP A 35 0.34 -0.64 -4.69
C TRP A 35 0.64 -1.83 -5.60
N THR A 36 -0.22 -2.11 -6.58
CA THR A 36 -0.08 -3.27 -7.45
C THR A 36 1.23 -3.28 -8.26
N PRO A 37 1.67 -2.18 -8.91
CA PRO A 37 2.94 -2.18 -9.65
C PRO A 37 4.16 -2.46 -8.75
N PRO A 38 4.38 -1.76 -7.61
CA PRO A 38 5.46 -2.11 -6.67
C PRO A 38 5.48 -3.57 -6.25
N HIS A 39 4.31 -4.11 -5.89
CA HIS A 39 4.16 -5.49 -5.47
C HIS A 39 4.52 -6.46 -6.61
N PHE A 40 3.92 -6.30 -7.78
CA PHE A 40 4.11 -7.21 -8.90
C PHE A 40 5.50 -7.12 -9.51
N TRP A 41 6.08 -5.92 -9.60
CA TRP A 41 7.44 -5.75 -10.10
C TRP A 41 8.49 -6.35 -9.16
N SER A 42 8.26 -6.31 -7.84
CA SER A 42 9.15 -7.00 -6.90
C SER A 42 9.16 -8.52 -7.10
N LEU A 43 8.02 -9.11 -7.48
CA LEU A 43 7.95 -10.52 -7.89
C LEU A 43 8.65 -10.72 -9.24
N ALA A 44 8.39 -9.85 -10.22
CA ALA A 44 8.99 -9.94 -11.54
C ALA A 44 10.52 -9.86 -11.53
N LEU A 45 11.12 -9.15 -10.57
CA LEU A 45 12.57 -9.14 -10.34
C LEU A 45 13.09 -10.52 -9.89
N MET A 46 12.32 -11.28 -9.10
CA MET A 46 12.74 -12.59 -8.61
C MET A 46 12.74 -13.67 -9.71
N ILE A 47 11.73 -13.65 -10.57
CA ILE A 47 11.49 -14.63 -11.64
C ILE A 47 11.75 -14.03 -13.03
N ARG A 48 12.64 -13.03 -13.10
CA ARG A 48 13.01 -12.34 -14.35
C ARG A 48 13.55 -13.32 -15.39
N ASP A 49 14.44 -14.22 -14.97
CA ASP A 49 15.10 -15.18 -15.87
C ASP A 49 14.08 -16.15 -16.51
N ASP A 50 13.08 -16.56 -15.73
CA ASP A 50 12.00 -17.42 -16.22
C ASP A 50 11.14 -16.67 -17.24
N TYR A 51 10.79 -15.40 -16.97
CA TYR A 51 10.06 -14.57 -17.93
C TYR A 51 10.84 -14.30 -19.22
N ALA A 52 12.16 -14.13 -19.12
CA ALA A 52 13.02 -13.93 -20.28
C ALA A 52 13.13 -15.20 -21.14
N GLN A 53 13.12 -16.39 -20.52
CA GLN A 53 13.17 -17.67 -21.26
C GLN A 53 11.91 -17.94 -22.10
N VAL A 54 10.77 -17.40 -21.70
CA VAL A 54 9.48 -17.56 -22.40
C VAL A 54 9.02 -16.30 -23.14
N ASP A 55 9.93 -15.35 -23.36
CA ASP A 55 9.68 -14.08 -24.08
C ASP A 55 8.50 -13.26 -23.53
N VAL A 56 8.24 -13.33 -22.22
CA VAL A 56 7.17 -12.54 -21.58
C VAL A 56 7.71 -11.15 -21.24
N PRO A 57 7.15 -10.07 -21.84
CA PRO A 57 7.68 -8.71 -21.69
C PRO A 57 7.26 -8.10 -20.35
N MET A 58 7.92 -8.51 -19.27
CA MET A 58 7.82 -7.88 -17.96
C MET A 58 8.73 -6.66 -17.87
N LEU A 59 8.38 -5.67 -17.05
CA LEU A 59 9.18 -4.45 -16.86
C LEU A 59 10.68 -4.74 -16.63
N PRO A 60 11.10 -5.64 -15.71
CA PRO A 60 12.51 -5.96 -15.51
C PRO A 60 13.18 -6.70 -16.68
N VAL A 61 12.41 -7.32 -17.57
CA VAL A 61 12.92 -7.95 -18.80
C VAL A 61 13.13 -6.89 -19.88
N VAL A 62 12.23 -5.91 -19.99
CA VAL A 62 12.23 -4.89 -21.05
C VAL A 62 13.19 -3.73 -20.75
N VAL A 63 13.13 -3.16 -19.53
CA VAL A 63 13.91 -1.96 -19.16
C VAL A 63 15.05 -2.27 -18.18
N GLY A 64 15.16 -3.52 -17.71
CA GLY A 64 16.18 -3.94 -16.76
C GLY A 64 15.79 -3.76 -15.29
N GLU A 65 16.62 -4.33 -14.42
CA GLU A 65 16.37 -4.41 -12.98
C GLU A 65 16.46 -3.04 -12.29
N GLU A 66 17.46 -2.23 -12.65
CA GLU A 66 17.69 -0.90 -12.06
C GLU A 66 16.50 0.04 -12.25
N LEU A 67 16.05 0.20 -13.50
CA LEU A 67 14.89 1.05 -13.83
C LEU A 67 13.60 0.51 -13.19
N THR A 68 13.44 -0.82 -13.12
CA THR A 68 12.29 -1.42 -12.43
C THR A 68 12.28 -1.07 -10.95
N VAL A 69 13.44 -1.16 -10.28
CA VAL A 69 13.55 -0.81 -8.86
C VAL A 69 13.34 0.69 -8.63
N GLU A 70 13.78 1.54 -9.54
CA GLU A 70 13.49 2.98 -9.49
C GLU A 70 11.98 3.25 -9.60
N GLN A 71 11.28 2.55 -10.49
CA GLN A 71 9.82 2.65 -10.58
C GLN A 71 9.14 2.15 -9.29
N ILE A 72 9.60 1.04 -8.69
CA ILE A 72 9.10 0.58 -7.38
C ILE A 72 9.27 1.67 -6.32
N TRP A 73 10.43 2.34 -6.28
CA TRP A 73 10.71 3.44 -5.36
C TRP A 73 9.76 4.63 -5.57
N LEU A 74 9.58 5.07 -6.82
CA LEU A 74 8.69 6.18 -7.16
C LEU A 74 7.23 5.89 -6.78
N TYR A 75 6.72 4.70 -7.12
CA TYR A 75 5.36 4.31 -6.77
C TYR A 75 5.16 4.16 -5.25
N THR A 76 6.20 3.78 -4.50
CA THR A 76 6.13 3.77 -3.03
C THR A 76 5.84 5.17 -2.48
N TRP A 77 6.46 6.20 -3.06
CA TRP A 77 6.18 7.60 -2.73
C TRP A 77 4.79 8.08 -3.16
N LEU A 78 4.09 7.36 -4.03
CA LEU A 78 2.68 7.62 -4.35
C LEU A 78 1.74 6.89 -3.39
N VAL A 79 2.02 5.61 -3.10
CA VAL A 79 1.20 4.79 -2.20
C VAL A 79 1.17 5.36 -0.79
N VAL A 80 2.35 5.70 -0.23
CA VAL A 80 2.45 6.14 1.17
C VAL A 80 1.57 7.37 1.46
N PRO A 81 1.68 8.50 0.74
CA PRO A 81 0.79 9.64 0.97
C PRO A 81 -0.68 9.29 0.74
N THR A 82 -0.98 8.48 -0.27
CA THR A 82 -2.36 8.05 -0.54
C THR A 82 -2.97 7.29 0.64
N THR A 83 -2.19 6.46 1.34
CA THR A 83 -2.67 5.75 2.54
C THR A 83 -2.95 6.66 3.73
N PHE A 84 -2.26 7.80 3.82
CA PHE A 84 -2.52 8.82 4.85
C PHE A 84 -3.74 9.69 4.54
N LEU A 85 -4.19 9.75 3.27
CA LEU A 85 -5.43 10.46 2.92
C LEU A 85 -6.66 9.86 3.60
N LEU A 86 -6.61 8.59 4.02
CA LEU A 86 -7.65 7.95 4.83
C LEU A 86 -7.80 8.59 6.22
N VAL A 87 -6.72 9.14 6.78
CA VAL A 87 -6.74 9.86 8.06
C VAL A 87 -7.20 11.30 7.86
N TYR A 88 -6.51 12.03 6.99
CA TYR A 88 -6.79 13.43 6.72
C TYR A 88 -6.64 13.69 5.21
N PRO A 89 -7.61 14.30 4.53
CA PRO A 89 -8.77 15.04 5.04
C PRO A 89 -10.07 14.23 5.20
N LEU A 90 -10.10 12.96 4.79
CA LEU A 90 -11.34 12.18 4.75
C LEU A 90 -11.86 11.79 6.14
N GLY A 91 -11.01 11.73 7.17
CA GLY A 91 -11.41 11.38 8.54
C GLY A 91 -12.02 9.98 8.65
N VAL A 92 -11.75 9.11 7.69
CA VAL A 92 -12.30 7.74 7.63
C VAL A 92 -11.64 6.85 8.67
N SER A 93 -10.39 7.14 9.00
CA SER A 93 -9.65 6.43 10.02
C SER A 93 -8.94 7.39 10.97
N GLY A 94 -8.86 7.02 12.24
CA GLY A 94 -8.35 7.83 13.32
C GLY A 94 -6.84 7.76 13.51
N LEU A 95 -6.38 8.23 14.68
CA LEU A 95 -4.96 8.35 15.02
C LEU A 95 -4.32 6.96 15.17
N VAL A 96 -5.07 5.97 15.67
CA VAL A 96 -4.56 4.59 15.78
C VAL A 96 -4.19 4.03 14.41
N TYR A 97 -5.08 4.13 13.43
CA TYR A 97 -4.74 3.76 12.05
C TYR A 97 -3.56 4.59 11.53
N GLY A 98 -3.54 5.90 11.76
CA GLY A 98 -2.44 6.77 11.31
C GLY A 98 -1.06 6.36 11.82
N VAL A 99 -0.95 5.98 13.10
CA VAL A 99 0.29 5.48 13.69
C VAL A 99 0.69 4.13 13.08
N ILE A 100 -0.25 3.20 12.92
CA ILE A 100 0.02 1.90 12.31
C ILE A 100 0.48 2.09 10.86
N ALA A 101 -0.24 2.90 10.08
CA ALA A 101 0.09 3.23 8.70
C ALA A 101 1.48 3.87 8.59
N ALA A 102 1.87 4.73 9.53
CA ALA A 102 3.19 5.33 9.56
C ALA A 102 4.32 4.33 9.81
N VAL A 103 4.14 3.41 10.77
CA VAL A 103 5.13 2.35 11.03
C VAL A 103 5.26 1.43 9.81
N LEU A 104 4.13 1.05 9.21
CA LEU A 104 4.11 0.20 8.02
C LEU A 104 4.77 0.91 6.82
N ALA A 105 4.47 2.19 6.61
CA ALA A 105 5.05 3.00 5.54
C ALA A 105 6.56 3.16 5.71
N TYR A 106 7.03 3.41 6.93
CA TYR A 106 8.45 3.52 7.24
C TYR A 106 9.22 2.24 6.87
N ILE A 107 8.69 1.07 7.22
CA ILE A 107 9.33 -0.21 6.88
C ILE A 107 9.28 -0.47 5.36
N LEU A 108 8.17 -0.12 4.69
CA LEU A 108 8.05 -0.25 3.24
C LEU A 108 9.12 0.60 2.53
N ILE A 109 9.23 1.88 2.91
CA ILE A 109 10.24 2.82 2.40
C ILE A 109 11.65 2.29 2.67
N ARG A 110 11.92 1.79 3.88
CA ARG A 110 13.24 1.24 4.20
C ARG A 110 13.60 0.05 3.29
N LYS A 111 12.66 -0.85 3.04
CA LYS A 111 12.89 -2.02 2.17
C LYS A 111 13.07 -1.65 0.71
N THR A 112 12.28 -0.71 0.19
CA THR A 112 12.42 -0.24 -1.19
C THR A 112 13.72 0.55 -1.37
N TRP A 113 14.16 1.30 -0.36
CA TRP A 113 15.46 1.95 -0.34
C TRP A 113 16.64 0.96 -0.34
N GLN A 114 16.54 -0.12 0.44
CA GLN A 114 17.54 -1.19 0.43
C GLN A 114 17.61 -1.86 -0.94
N LEU A 115 16.47 -2.17 -1.54
CA LEU A 115 16.41 -2.74 -2.90
C LEU A 115 16.99 -1.76 -3.93
N LYS A 116 16.75 -0.45 -3.77
CA LYS A 116 17.34 0.59 -4.64
C LYS A 116 18.87 0.60 -4.61
N GLN A 117 19.48 0.33 -3.46
CA GLN A 117 20.93 0.26 -3.35
C GLN A 117 21.51 -1.03 -3.93
N SER A 118 20.74 -2.11 -3.93
CA SER A 118 21.15 -3.42 -4.46
C SER A 118 20.07 -4.00 -5.39
N PRO A 119 19.89 -3.46 -6.62
CA PRO A 119 18.77 -3.82 -7.50
C PRO A 119 18.72 -5.29 -7.92
N THR A 120 19.88 -5.95 -7.96
CA THR A 120 20.04 -7.36 -8.36
C THR A 120 19.85 -8.36 -7.21
N ASP A 121 19.63 -7.88 -5.99
CA ASP A 121 19.45 -8.73 -4.82
C ASP A 121 18.03 -9.34 -4.79
N LYS A 122 17.94 -10.59 -5.26
CA LYS A 122 16.69 -11.38 -5.26
C LYS A 122 16.14 -11.62 -3.85
N GLN A 123 16.97 -11.63 -2.80
CA GLN A 123 16.48 -11.80 -1.42
C GLN A 123 15.77 -10.53 -0.94
N LEU A 124 16.29 -9.35 -1.25
CA LEU A 124 15.63 -8.08 -0.97
C LEU A 124 14.32 -7.95 -1.75
N ALA A 125 14.30 -8.32 -3.02
CA ALA A 125 13.08 -8.34 -3.84
C ALA A 125 12.01 -9.27 -3.23
N LYS A 126 12.40 -10.47 -2.79
CA LYS A 126 11.51 -11.42 -2.10
C LYS A 126 11.00 -10.90 -0.76
N SER A 127 11.87 -10.24 0.00
CA SER A 127 11.53 -9.61 1.28
C SER A 127 10.52 -8.48 1.08
N LEU A 128 10.72 -7.64 0.05
CA LEU A 128 9.81 -6.57 -0.33
C LEU A 128 8.46 -7.14 -0.80
N PHE A 129 8.45 -8.17 -1.65
CA PHE A 129 7.23 -8.82 -2.12
C PHE A 129 6.37 -9.31 -0.94
N LYS A 130 6.97 -10.11 -0.04
CA LYS A 130 6.29 -10.62 1.15
C LYS A 130 5.80 -9.49 2.08
N TYR A 131 6.62 -8.47 2.26
CA TYR A 131 6.26 -7.35 3.11
C TYR A 131 5.15 -6.50 2.51
N SER A 132 5.13 -6.31 1.19
CA SER A 132 4.12 -5.49 0.52
C SER A 132 2.72 -6.09 0.62
N ILE A 133 2.56 -7.41 0.57
CA ILE A 133 1.26 -8.05 0.83
C ILE A 133 0.88 -7.97 2.31
N LEU A 134 1.85 -8.15 3.23
CA LEU A 134 1.64 -7.95 4.66
C LEU A 134 1.21 -6.50 4.96
N TYR A 135 1.83 -5.52 4.30
CA TYR A 135 1.52 -4.11 4.41
C TYR A 135 0.05 -3.85 4.10
N LEU A 136 -0.45 -4.34 2.95
CA LEU A 136 -1.85 -4.15 2.57
C LEU A 136 -2.80 -4.89 3.53
N MET A 137 -2.47 -6.12 3.93
CA MET A 137 -3.28 -6.89 4.89
C MET A 137 -3.39 -6.18 6.24
N LEU A 138 -2.27 -5.70 6.79
CA LEU A 138 -2.23 -5.00 8.07
C LEU A 138 -2.90 -3.63 7.99
N LEU A 139 -2.81 -2.94 6.85
CA LEU A 139 -3.48 -1.67 6.63
C LEU A 139 -5.01 -1.85 6.61
N CYS A 140 -5.52 -2.85 5.88
CA CYS A 140 -6.94 -3.21 5.92
C CYS A 140 -7.40 -3.65 7.33
N MET A 141 -6.59 -4.46 8.03
CA MET A 141 -6.88 -4.86 9.41
C MET A 141 -6.92 -3.66 10.35
N ALA A 142 -5.99 -2.71 10.21
CA ALA A 142 -5.96 -1.49 11.00
C ALA A 142 -7.22 -0.65 10.76
N MET A 143 -7.71 -0.55 9.53
CA MET A 143 -8.98 0.13 9.25
C MET A 143 -10.18 -0.53 9.94
N ILE A 144 -10.23 -1.88 9.93
CA ILE A 144 -11.31 -2.61 10.62
C ILE A 144 -11.26 -2.35 12.12
N VAL A 145 -10.07 -2.41 12.72
CA VAL A 145 -9.84 -2.15 14.14
C VAL A 145 -10.27 -0.72 14.49
N ASP A 146 -9.91 0.25 13.66
CA ASP A 146 -10.25 1.66 13.86
C ASP A 146 -11.76 1.95 13.78
N THR A 147 -12.49 1.14 13.00
CA THR A 147 -13.97 1.22 12.91
C THR A 147 -14.67 0.74 14.20
N ILE A 148 -13.95 0.11 15.14
CA ILE A 148 -14.53 -0.37 16.40
C ILE A 148 -14.91 0.84 17.28
N PRO A 149 -16.16 0.95 17.78
CA PRO A 149 -16.64 2.12 18.53
C PRO A 149 -15.81 2.51 19.73
N VAL A 150 -15.19 1.52 20.40
CA VAL A 150 -14.29 1.72 21.55
C VAL A 150 -13.03 2.50 21.17
N ILE A 151 -12.49 2.25 19.97
CA ILE A 151 -11.27 2.90 19.48
C ILE A 151 -11.60 4.31 18.97
N HIS A 152 -12.76 4.47 18.34
CA HIS A 152 -13.25 5.79 17.94
C HIS A 152 -13.50 6.74 19.14
N GLN A 153 -13.99 6.21 20.26
CA GLN A 153 -14.13 6.96 21.52
C GLN A 153 -12.76 7.32 22.13
N PHE A 154 -11.77 6.44 21.99
CA PHE A 154 -10.41 6.70 22.46
C PHE A 154 -9.73 7.80 21.64
N ASP A 155 -9.84 7.75 20.31
CA ASP A 155 -9.25 8.74 19.41
C ASP A 155 -9.87 10.14 19.58
N THR A 156 -11.19 10.21 19.72
CA THR A 156 -11.88 11.48 20.00
C THR A 156 -11.47 12.07 21.35
N ALA A 157 -11.32 11.23 22.38
CA ALA A 157 -10.82 11.66 23.69
C ALA A 157 -9.35 12.12 23.65
N LEU A 158 -8.49 11.46 22.87
CA LEU A 158 -7.07 11.79 22.76
C LEU A 158 -6.84 13.11 22.02
N ILE A 159 -7.61 13.37 20.96
CA ILE A 159 -7.63 14.65 20.25
C ILE A 159 -8.13 15.78 21.16
N ALA A 160 -9.22 15.55 21.90
CA ALA A 160 -9.76 16.55 22.83
C ALA A 160 -8.74 16.96 23.91
N ASN A 161 -7.99 16.01 24.46
CA ASN A 161 -6.95 16.28 25.45
C ASN A 161 -5.74 17.03 24.85
N LEU A 162 -5.32 16.70 23.62
CA LEU A 162 -4.23 17.40 22.94
C LEU A 162 -4.59 18.86 22.62
N VAL A 163 -5.85 19.13 22.24
CA VAL A 163 -6.35 20.49 22.00
C VAL A 163 -6.45 21.30 23.29
N GLN A 164 -6.74 20.68 24.44
CA GLN A 164 -6.74 21.38 25.73
C GLN A 164 -5.34 21.71 26.27
N LEU A 165 -4.30 21.04 25.78
CA LEU A 165 -2.90 21.24 26.20
C LEU A 165 -2.16 22.29 25.34
N LEU A 166 -2.76 22.75 24.24
CA LEU A 166 -2.25 23.79 23.33
C LEU A 166 -2.98 25.11 23.55
#